data_AF-F4GUS6-F1
#
_entry.id   AF-F4GUS6-F1
#
_cell.length_a   1.000
_cell.length_b   1.000
_cell.length_c   1.000
_cell.angle_alpha   90.00
_cell.angle_beta   90.00
_cell.angle_gamma   90.00
#
_symmetry.space_group_name_H-M   'P 1'
#
loop_
_entity.id
_entity.type
_entity.pdbx_description
1 polymer ?
#
loop_
_entity_poly.entity_id
_entity_poly.type
_entity_poly.pdbx_seq_one_letter_code
_entity_poly.pdbx_strand_id
1 'polypeptide(L)' 'MEGSWSGDLVVIVFPSMEQAQAWYHSDAYGAIRKLRTANTEGDVLLVQGVADGHKGADILG' A
#
# COMPACT_ATOMS: atom_id res chain seq x y z
N MET A 1 20.04 1.05 11.96
CA MET A 1 18.67 1.02 11.42
C MET A 1 18.54 2.19 10.47
N GLU A 2 18.09 1.98 9.24
CA GLU A 2 17.89 3.09 8.31
C GLU A 2 16.56 3.78 8.60
N GLY A 3 16.68 5.03 9.07
CA GLY A 3 15.55 5.85 9.54
C GLY A 3 14.97 5.43 10.90
N SER A 4 14.02 6.23 11.38
CA SER A 4 13.15 5.93 12.52
C SER A 4 11.71 5.85 12.02
N TRP A 5 11.07 4.69 12.13
CA TRP A 5 9.66 4.53 11.80
C TRP A 5 8.82 4.58 13.08
N SER A 6 7.87 5.51 13.14
CA SER A 6 6.89 5.60 14.23
C SER A 6 5.51 5.24 13.70
N GLY A 7 4.92 4.17 14.23
CA GLY A 7 3.57 3.72 13.88
C GLY A 7 3.50 2.29 13.35
N ASP A 8 2.28 1.84 13.08
CA ASP A 8 2.00 0.50 12.56
C ASP A 8 2.15 0.46 11.03
N LEU A 9 2.65 -0.65 10.50
CA LEU A 9 2.75 -0.91 9.06
C LEU A 9 1.85 -2.08 8.69
N VAL A 10 0.96 -1.87 7.72
CA VAL A 10 0.07 -2.90 7.17
C VAL A 10 0.36 -3.06 5.68
N VAL A 11 0.62 -4.29 5.24
CA VAL A 11 0.84 -4.62 3.83
C VAL A 11 -0.22 -5.62 3.39
N ILE A 12 -0.89 -5.31 2.27
CA ILE A 12 -1.92 -6.17 1.67
C ILE A 12 -1.49 -6.42 0.22
N VAL A 13 -1.42 -7.69 -0.17
CA VAL A 13 -1.03 -8.09 -1.53
C VAL A 13 -2.27 -8.43 -2.34
N PHE A 14 -2.31 -7.93 -3.58
CA PHE A 14 -3.36 -8.24 -4.54
C PHE A 14 -2.77 -8.91 -5.78
N PRO A 15 -3.53 -9.77 -6.47
CA PRO A 15 -3.09 -10.38 -7.73
C PRO A 15 -2.78 -9.37 -8.86
N SER A 16 -3.39 -8.19 -8.84
CA SER A 16 -3.12 -7.12 -9.82
C SER A 16 -3.39 -5.73 -9.25
N MET A 17 -2.88 -4.70 -9.91
CA MET A 17 -3.11 -3.30 -9.54
C MET A 17 -4.57 -2.89 -9.69
N GLU A 18 -5.26 -3.41 -10.69
CA GLU A 18 -6.69 -3.16 -10.92
C GLU A 18 -7.51 -3.70 -9.74
N GLN A 19 -7.16 -4.86 -9.21
CA GLN A 19 -7.84 -5.43 -8.04
C GLN A 19 -7.58 -4.62 -6.77
N ALA A 20 -6.36 -4.12 -6.59
CA ALA A 20 -6.03 -3.23 -5.47
C ALA A 20 -6.83 -1.92 -5.54
N GLN A 21 -6.95 -1.31 -6.74
CA GLN A 21 -7.76 -0.12 -6.96
C GLN A 21 -9.25 -0.39 -6.75
N ALA A 22 -9.77 -1.51 -7.26
CA ALA A 22 -11.17 -1.90 -7.10
C ALA A 22 -11.52 -2.11 -5.62
N TRP A 23 -10.64 -2.74 -4.85
CA TRP A 23 -10.80 -2.86 -3.39
C TRP A 23 -10.84 -1.50 -2.71
N TYR A 24 -9.89 -0.61 -3.01
CA TYR A 24 -9.79 0.71 -2.37
C TYR A 24 -11.00 1.61 -2.67
N HIS A 25 -11.56 1.51 -3.88
CA HIS A 25 -12.73 2.28 -4.32
C HIS A 25 -14.07 1.55 -4.08
N SER A 26 -14.06 0.36 -3.47
CA SER A 26 -15.29 -0.38 -3.19
C SER A 26 -16.19 0.34 -2.18
N ASP A 27 -17.50 0.14 -2.29
CA ASP A 27 -18.47 0.68 -1.34
C ASP A 27 -18.21 0.19 0.10
N ALA A 28 -17.84 -1.09 0.23
CA ALA A 28 -17.53 -1.71 1.51
C ALA A 28 -16.33 -1.03 2.20
N TYR A 29 -15.23 -0.80 1.47
CA TYR A 29 -14.08 -0.10 2.03
C TYR A 29 -14.37 1.39 2.24
N GLY A 30 -15.10 2.01 1.31
CA GLY A 30 -15.54 3.41 1.39
C GLY A 30 -16.35 3.71 2.65
N ALA A 31 -17.20 2.77 3.09
CA ALA A 31 -17.99 2.89 4.31
C ALA A 31 -17.14 3.03 5.59
N ILE A 32 -15.97 2.39 5.65
CA ILE A 32 -15.07 2.43 6.81
C ILE A 32 -13.92 3.44 6.65
N ARG A 33 -13.59 3.86 5.43
CA ARG A 33 -12.46 4.74 5.14
C ARG A 33 -12.54 6.07 5.91
N LYS A 34 -13.73 6.67 5.98
CA LYS A 34 -13.96 7.93 6.72
C LYS A 34 -13.65 7.81 8.20
N LEU A 35 -14.02 6.68 8.82
CA LEU A 35 -13.72 6.41 10.23
C LEU A 35 -12.20 6.32 10.44
N ARG A 36 -11.50 5.58 9.56
CA ARG A 36 -10.04 5.45 9.65
C ARG A 36 -9.34 6.81 9.53
N THR A 37 -9.67 7.61 8.52
CA THR A 37 -9.01 8.91 8.28
C THR A 37 -9.33 9.96 9.34
N ALA A 38 -10.42 9.81 10.09
CA ALA A 38 -10.77 10.72 11.19
C ALA A 38 -10.05 10.37 12.51
N ASN A 39 -9.51 9.16 12.65
CA ASN A 39 -8.94 8.65 13.91
C ASN A 39 -7.46 8.26 13.80
N THR A 40 -6.84 8.40 12.64
CA THR A 40 -5.45 8.02 12.40
C THR A 40 -4.83 8.93 11.35
N GLU A 41 -3.59 9.35 11.61
CA GLU A 41 -2.73 10.00 10.63
C GLU A 41 -1.82 8.96 10.00
N GLY A 42 -1.74 8.94 8.67
CA GLY A 42 -0.88 8.02 7.95
C GLY A 42 -1.18 7.99 6.45
N ASP A 43 -0.21 7.50 5.70
CA ASP A 43 -0.28 7.44 4.24
C ASP A 43 -0.85 6.10 3.76
N VAL A 44 -1.51 6.12 2.59
CA VAL A 44 -1.89 4.93 1.85
C VAL A 44 -1.26 5.01 0.47
N LEU A 45 -0.51 3.99 0.12
CA LEU A 45 0.19 3.87 -1.14
C LEU A 45 -0.34 2.64 -1.89
N LEU A 46 -0.69 2.81 -3.16
CA LEU A 46 -0.87 1.69 -4.09
C LEU A 46 0.40 1.58 -4.92
N VAL A 47 1.17 0.51 -4.70
CA VAL A 47 2.48 0.33 -5.31
C VAL A 47 2.40 -0.77 -6.36
N GLN A 48 2.77 -0.44 -7.60
CA GLN A 48 2.93 -1.44 -8.64
C GLN A 48 4.15 -2.28 -8.32
N GLY A 49 3.95 -3.59 -8.18
CA GLY A 49 5.03 -4.55 -7.99
C GLY A 49 5.95 -4.61 -9.20
N VAL A 50 7.16 -5.08 -8.97
CA VAL A 50 8.16 -5.41 -9.99
C VAL A 50 7.98 -6.84 -10.48
N ALA A 51 8.61 -7.17 -11.61
CA ALA A 51 8.64 -8.55 -12.09
C ALA A 51 9.36 -9.49 -11.11
N ASP A 52 8.98 -10.76 -11.13
CA ASP A 52 9.62 -11.79 -10.30
C ASP A 52 11.13 -11.86 -10.57
N GLY A 53 11.90 -11.98 -9.48
CA GLY A 53 13.35 -12.05 -9.54
C GLY A 53 14.05 -10.69 -9.70
N HIS A 54 13.32 -9.57 -9.78
CA HIS A 54 13.91 -8.23 -9.77
C HIS A 54 14.76 -8.01 -8.51
N LYS A 55 15.96 -7.46 -8.70
CA LYS A 55 16.84 -7.03 -7.62
C LYS A 55 17.00 -5.52 -7.69
N GLY A 56 16.99 -4.86 -6.55
CA GLY A 56 17.19 -3.41 -6.48
C GLY A 56 18.52 -2.95 -7.11
N ALA A 57 19.55 -3.80 -7.17
CA ALA A 57 20.80 -3.47 -7.87
C ALA A 57 20.63 -3.35 -9.39
N ASP A 58 19.61 -3.99 -9.98
CA ASP A 58 19.34 -3.95 -11.43
C ASP A 58 19.04 -2.52 -11.91
N ILE A 59 18.62 -1.62 -11.00
CA ILE A 59 18.31 -0.23 -11.33
C ILE A 59 19.54 0.70 -11.27
N LEU A 60 20.70 0.19 -10.80
CA LEU A 60 21.89 1.01 -10.55
C LEU A 60 22.91 1.00 -11.70
N GLY A 61 22.77 0.10 -12.68
CA GLY A 61 23.69 -0.04 -13.82
C GLY A 61 24.96 -0.83 -13.51
#